data_AF-C0BNK1-F1
#
_entry.id   AF-C0BNK1-F1
#
_cell.length_a   1.000
_cell.length_b   1.000
_cell.length_c   1.000
_cell.angle_alpha   90.00
_cell.angle_beta   90.00
_cell.angle_gamma   90.00
#
_symmetry.space_group_name_H-M   'P 1'
#
loop_
_entity.id
_entity.type
_entity.pdbx_description
1 polymer ?
#
loop_
_entity_poly.entity_id
_entity_poly.type
_entity_poly.pdbx_seq_one_letter_code
_entity_poly.pdbx_strand_id
1 'polypeptide(L)'
;MPFNTETAKAAGKRSKRGPSKVLDPNIKEKVEILYESVLDHLIVHQQELSMSERVKLLQSLSGYILAKTKPIRDEFTIQKLIDRESIPFMERGPYPIT
;
A
#
# COMPACT_ATOMS: atom_id res chain seq x y z
N MET A 1 -14.11 11.53 36.60
CA MET A 1 -14.18 10.06 36.77
C MET A 1 -13.27 9.43 35.72
N PRO A 2 -12.39 8.47 36.07
CA PRO A 2 -11.45 7.87 35.11
C PRO A 2 -12.17 6.95 34.11
N PHE A 3 -11.69 6.91 32.86
CA PHE A 3 -12.20 6.03 31.82
C PHE A 3 -11.69 4.60 32.05
N ASN A 4 -12.56 3.72 32.53
CA ASN A 4 -12.31 2.31 32.75
C ASN A 4 -13.23 1.43 31.89
N THR A 5 -12.94 0.13 31.79
CA THR A 5 -13.70 -0.82 30.94
C THR A 5 -15.20 -0.84 31.27
N GLU A 6 -15.56 -0.67 32.55
CA GLU A 6 -16.95 -0.63 33.01
C GLU A 6 -17.67 0.63 32.52
N THR A 7 -17.04 1.80 32.64
CA THR A 7 -17.57 3.08 32.14
C THR A 7 -17.71 3.07 30.62
N ALA A 8 -16.77 2.43 29.91
CA ALA A 8 -16.84 2.26 28.46
C ALA A 8 -18.04 1.40 28.02
N LYS A 9 -18.27 0.26 28.70
CA LYS A 9 -19.44 -0.60 28.45
C LYS A 9 -20.76 0.11 28.76
N ALA A 10 -20.83 0.84 29.88
CA ALA A 10 -22.01 1.61 30.25
C ALA A 10 -22.31 2.72 29.22
N ALA A 11 -21.29 3.41 28.73
CA ALA A 11 -21.41 4.41 27.67
C ALA A 11 -21.86 3.79 26.34
N GLY A 12 -21.32 2.63 25.98
CA GLY A 12 -21.74 1.87 24.79
C GLY A 12 -23.21 1.43 24.86
N LYS A 13 -23.69 0.99 26.03
CA LYS A 13 -25.11 0.62 26.24
C LYS A 13 -26.05 1.84 26.22
N ARG A 14 -25.59 2.99 26.71
CA ARG A 14 -26.34 4.27 26.65
C ARG A 14 -26.32 4.92 25.27
N SER A 15 -25.32 4.60 24.45
CA SER A 15 -25.22 5.10 23.09
C SER A 15 -26.39 4.60 22.25
N LYS A 16 -27.11 5.53 21.63
CA LYS A 16 -28.16 5.23 20.63
C LYS A 16 -27.60 4.72 19.29
N ARG A 17 -26.27 4.62 19.16
CA ARG A 17 -25.62 4.06 17.99
C ARG A 17 -25.79 2.55 18.04
N GLY A 18 -26.34 1.96 16.98
CA GLY A 18 -26.37 0.51 16.81
C GLY A 18 -24.96 -0.08 16.73
N PRO A 19 -24.83 -1.41 16.65
CA PRO A 19 -23.55 -2.04 16.35
C PRO A 19 -22.93 -1.39 15.11
N SER A 20 -21.60 -1.29 15.09
CA SER A 20 -20.89 -0.82 13.89
C SER A 20 -21.40 -1.65 12.72
N LYS A 21 -21.94 -0.99 11.69
CA LYS A 21 -22.34 -1.70 10.48
C LYS A 21 -21.06 -2.31 9.94
N VAL A 22 -20.94 -3.63 10.01
CA VAL A 22 -19.99 -4.36 9.18
C VAL A 22 -20.50 -4.09 7.77
N LEU A 23 -19.97 -3.05 7.14
CA LEU A 23 -20.31 -2.73 5.77
C LEU A 23 -19.83 -3.92 4.95
N ASP A 24 -20.72 -4.46 4.11
CA ASP A 24 -20.28 -5.43 3.14
C ASP A 24 -19.14 -4.79 2.34
N PRO A 25 -17.99 -5.47 2.22
CA PRO A 25 -16.83 -4.88 1.58
C PRO A 25 -17.20 -4.48 0.16
N ASN A 26 -16.67 -3.33 -0.25
CA ASN A 26 -16.90 -2.84 -1.59
C ASN A 26 -16.34 -3.84 -2.62
N ILE A 27 -16.80 -3.79 -3.88
CA ILE A 27 -16.34 -4.73 -4.92
C ILE A 27 -14.80 -4.73 -5.04
N LYS A 28 -14.17 -3.56 -4.88
CA LYS A 28 -12.71 -3.43 -4.86
C LYS A 28 -12.05 -4.18 -3.71
N GLU A 29 -12.54 -3.97 -2.49
CA GLU A 29 -12.03 -4.64 -1.28
C GLU A 29 -12.24 -6.16 -1.35
N LYS A 30 -13.37 -6.62 -1.91
CA LYS A 30 -13.62 -8.05 -2.15
C LYS A 30 -12.59 -8.67 -3.09
N VAL A 31 -12.20 -7.96 -4.15
CA VAL A 31 -11.18 -8.42 -5.10
C VAL A 31 -9.80 -8.42 -4.44
N GLU A 32 -9.48 -7.42 -3.63
CA GLU A 32 -8.22 -7.36 -2.88
C GLU A 32 -8.10 -8.52 -1.87
N ILE A 33 -9.14 -8.77 -1.08
CA ILE A 33 -9.18 -9.90 -0.14
C ILE A 33 -9.04 -11.23 -0.88
N LEU A 34 -9.72 -11.39 -2.03
CA LEU A 34 -9.56 -12.58 -2.87
C LEU A 34 -8.12 -12.73 -3.34
N TYR A 35 -7.50 -11.65 -3.80
CA TYR A 35 -6.13 -11.65 -4.27
C TYR A 35 -5.16 -12.06 -3.16
N GLU A 36 -5.29 -11.49 -1.96
CA GLU A 36 -4.49 -11.86 -0.79
C GLU A 36 -4.67 -13.34 -0.42
N SER A 37 -5.91 -13.82 -0.35
CA SER A 37 -6.20 -15.21 0.01
C SER A 37 -5.60 -16.24 -0.96
N VAL A 38 -5.63 -15.93 -2.26
CA VAL A 38 -5.06 -16.80 -3.29
C VAL A 38 -3.53 -16.75 -3.22
N LEU A 39 -2.95 -15.57 -3.02
CA LEU A 39 -1.50 -15.45 -2.85
C LEU A 39 -1.01 -16.24 -1.64
N ASP A 40 -1.68 -16.14 -0.49
CA ASP A 40 -1.34 -16.89 0.71
C ASP A 40 -1.37 -18.40 0.46
N HIS A 41 -2.42 -18.88 -0.21
CA HIS A 41 -2.51 -20.30 -0.59
C HIS A 41 -1.33 -20.72 -1.48
N LEU A 42 -1.02 -19.93 -2.52
CA LEU A 42 0.10 -20.26 -3.42
C LEU A 42 1.46 -20.22 -2.71
N ILE A 43 1.63 -19.32 -1.72
CA ILE A 43 2.84 -19.21 -0.91
C ILE A 43 2.97 -20.40 0.05
N VAL A 44 1.87 -20.86 0.66
CA VAL A 44 1.88 -22.03 1.55
C VAL A 44 2.14 -23.33 0.77
N HIS A 45 1.54 -23.46 -0.41
CA HIS A 45 1.60 -24.67 -1.25
C HIS A 45 2.71 -24.62 -2.33
N GLN A 46 3.82 -23.91 -2.07
CA GLN A 46 4.92 -23.75 -3.05
C GLN A 46 5.47 -25.06 -3.61
N GLN A 47 5.47 -26.13 -2.81
CA GLN A 47 5.99 -27.44 -3.21
C GLN A 47 5.15 -28.10 -4.31
N GLU A 48 3.85 -27.81 -4.36
CA GLU A 48 2.89 -28.35 -5.32
C GLU A 48 2.90 -27.57 -6.65
N LEU A 49 3.44 -26.35 -6.67
CA LEU A 49 3.55 -25.54 -7.88
C LEU A 49 4.63 -26.07 -8.83
N SER A 50 4.29 -26.07 -10.12
CA SER A 50 5.24 -26.30 -11.21
C SER A 50 6.26 -25.15 -11.29
N MET A 51 7.42 -25.42 -11.88
CA MET A 51 8.48 -24.39 -12.01
C MET A 51 8.02 -23.16 -12.79
N SER A 52 7.13 -23.32 -13.77
CA SER A 52 6.58 -22.19 -14.53
C SER A 52 5.65 -21.31 -13.68
N GLU A 53 4.85 -21.91 -12.80
CA GLU A 53 3.99 -21.17 -11.85
C GLU A 53 4.83 -20.43 -10.81
N ARG A 54 5.90 -21.05 -10.30
CA ARG A 54 6.83 -20.40 -9.37
C ARG A 54 7.48 -19.15 -10.00
N VAL A 55 7.88 -19.22 -11.27
CA VAL A 55 8.44 -18.07 -11.99
C VAL A 55 7.40 -16.95 -12.13
N LYS A 56 6.14 -17.27 -12.45
CA LYS A 56 5.05 -16.27 -12.52
C LYS A 56 4.77 -15.60 -11.17
N LEU A 57 4.78 -16.39 -10.09
CA LEU A 57 4.58 -15.90 -8.73
C LEU A 57 5.72 -14.95 -8.33
N LEU A 58 6.96 -15.35 -8.61
CA LEU A 58 8.14 -14.52 -8.37
C LEU A 58 8.11 -13.22 -9.19
N GLN A 59 7.70 -13.27 -10.46
CA GLN A 59 7.54 -12.06 -11.27
C GLN A 59 6.48 -11.11 -10.70
N SER A 60 5.36 -11.67 -10.21
CA SER A 60 4.25 -10.88 -9.62
C SER A 60 4.68 -10.22 -8.30
N LEU A 61 5.44 -10.94 -7.46
CA LEU A 61 5.97 -10.44 -6.19
C LEU A 61 7.19 -9.51 -6.37
N SER A 62 7.94 -9.65 -7.47
CA SER A 62 9.12 -8.82 -7.74
C SER A 62 8.78 -7.33 -7.74
N GLY A 63 7.59 -6.94 -8.22
CA GLY A 63 7.14 -5.54 -8.23
C GLY A 63 6.79 -4.95 -6.86
N TYR A 64 6.61 -5.80 -5.84
CA TYR A 64 6.36 -5.40 -4.45
C TYR A 64 7.64 -5.42 -3.60
N ILE A 65 8.56 -6.36 -3.86
CA ILE A 65 9.80 -6.52 -3.11
C ILE A 65 10.90 -5.61 -3.64
N LEU A 66 11.08 -5.55 -4.96
CA LEU A 66 11.95 -4.55 -5.55
C LEU A 66 11.22 -3.23 -5.43
N ALA A 67 11.81 -2.30 -4.66
CA ALA A 67 11.46 -0.90 -4.78
C ALA A 67 11.35 -0.59 -6.27
N LYS A 68 10.25 0.06 -6.69
CA LYS A 68 10.17 0.64 -8.03
C LYS A 68 11.19 1.77 -8.10
N THR A 69 12.46 1.41 -8.14
CA THR A 69 13.55 2.31 -8.47
C THR A 69 13.21 2.72 -9.89
N LYS A 70 12.77 3.96 -10.10
CA LYS A 70 12.64 4.51 -11.44
C LYS A 70 13.98 4.22 -12.13
N PRO A 71 14.04 3.34 -13.13
CA PRO A 71 15.32 2.84 -13.64
C PRO A 71 16.11 3.97 -14.32
N ILE A 72 15.41 5.04 -14.72
CA ILE A 72 15.91 6.23 -15.41
C ILE A 72 15.07 7.43 -14.95
N ARG A 73 15.70 8.61 -14.82
CA ARG A 73 14.97 9.88 -14.62
C ARG A 73 14.20 10.18 -15.91
N ASP A 74 12.88 10.39 -15.82
CA ASP A 74 12.07 10.81 -16.98
C ASP A 74 12.70 12.04 -17.66
N GLU A 75 12.58 12.19 -18.98
CA GLU A 75 13.13 13.35 -19.73
C GLU A 75 12.72 14.68 -19.10
N PHE A 76 11.46 14.76 -18.63
CA PHE A 76 10.94 15.90 -17.88
C PHE A 76 11.67 16.18 -16.56
N THR A 77 12.09 15.13 -15.85
CA THR A 77 12.85 15.26 -14.60
C THR A 77 14.27 15.73 -14.90
N ILE A 78 14.86 15.26 -15.99
CA ILE A 78 16.18 15.71 -16.45
C ILE A 78 16.14 17.20 -16.81
N GLN A 79 15.14 17.63 -17.57
CA GLN A 79 14.98 19.03 -17.96
C GLN A 79 14.85 19.95 -16.73
N LYS A 80 14.02 19.58 -15.75
CA LYS A 80 13.88 20.33 -14.49
C LYS A 80 15.18 20.45 -13.70
N LEU A 81 16.05 19.44 -13.76
CA LEU A 81 17.35 19.48 -13.09
C LEU A 81 18.31 20.44 -13.80
N ILE A 82 18.32 20.43 -15.14
CA ILE A 82 19.10 21.35 -15.97
C ILE A 82 18.64 22.79 -15.72
N ASP A 83 17.34 23.04 -15.76
CA ASP A 83 16.77 24.36 -15.50
C ASP A 83 17.12 24.85 -14.10
N ARG A 84 17.08 23.97 -13.09
CA ARG A 84 17.47 24.29 -11.72
C ARG A 84 18.96 24.61 -11.59
N GLU A 85 19.84 23.93 -12.32
CA GLU A 85 21.27 24.20 -12.30
C GLU A 85 21.59 25.60 -12.86
N SER A 86 20.78 26.09 -13.81
CA SER A 86 20.91 27.44 -14.36
C SER A 86 20.57 28.56 -13.36
N ILE A 87 19.81 28.25 -12.30
CA ILE A 87 19.37 29.22 -11.28
C ILE A 87 20.45 29.35 -10.18
N PRO A 88 20.74 30.55 -9.66
CA PRO A 88 21.64 30.74 -8.52
C PRO A 88 21.20 29.96 -7.28
N PHE A 89 22.15 29.38 -6.54
CA PHE A 89 21.87 28.45 -5.42
C PHE A 89 20.85 28.98 -4.40
N MET A 90 20.90 30.28 -4.10
CA MET A 90 20.05 30.94 -3.11
C MET A 90 18.58 31.07 -3.54
N GLU A 91 18.29 30.97 -4.83
CA GLU A 91 16.95 31.10 -5.42
C GLU A 91 16.34 29.75 -5.79
N ARG A 92 17.06 28.65 -5.53
CA ARG A 92 16.60 27.30 -5.88
C ARG A 92 15.51 26.85 -4.91
N GLY A 93 14.37 26.48 -5.45
CA GLY A 93 13.30 25.81 -4.71
C GLY A 93 13.65 24.37 -4.27
N PRO A 94 12.69 23.67 -3.62
CA PRO A 94 12.86 22.29 -3.18
C PRO A 94 13.26 21.37 -4.35
N TYR A 95 14.00 20.32 -4.03
CA TYR A 95 14.57 19.44 -5.04
C TYR A 95 13.45 18.60 -5.70
N PRO A 96 13.41 18.46 -7.04
CA PRO A 96 12.24 17.96 -7.76
C PRO A 96 11.89 16.48 -7.55
N ILE A 97 12.66 15.73 -6.75
CA ILE A 97 12.43 14.30 -6.45
C ILE A 97 12.21 14.01 -4.95
N THR A 98 12.13 15.03 -4.10
CA THR A 98 11.74 14.88 -2.69
C THR A 98 10.24 14.97 -2.52
#